data_AF-O49135-F1
#
_entry.id   AF-O49135-F1
#
_cell.length_a   1.000
_cell.length_b   1.000
_cell.length_c   1.000
_cell.angle_alpha   90.00
_cell.angle_beta   90.00
_cell.angle_gamma   90.00
#
_symmetry.space_group_name_H-M   'P 1'
#
loop_
_entity.id
_entity.type
_entity.pdbx_description
1 polymer ?
#
loop_
_entity_poly.entity_id
_entity_poly.type
_entity_poly.pdbx_seq_one_letter_code
_entity_poly.pdbx_strand_id
1 'polypeptide(L)'
;MATCCRAFVGILLVSLVVMNSVHADPEALQDFCVADTKSTIFMNGRPCLNPMEASPEHFITSALRKPGNLSANPLGFSVIVTTPANMPGLNTLGLSMGRIDMAPGSAIPPHIHPRGSETIFVVRGALNVGFVDTSNRLFSHKLVAGDVFIFPKGTVHYLQNTGKITAFTVSAFNSQNPGTVIVSMATFASTPAIPYEVLSKAFAISVQEVSQIRKSFGGN
;
A
#
# COMPACT_ATOMS: atom_id res chain seq x y z
N MET A 1 -31.79 -38.97 24.75
CA MET A 1 -30.53 -38.98 23.96
C MET A 1 -30.53 -38.05 22.75
N ALA A 2 -31.65 -37.83 22.05
CA ALA A 2 -31.68 -36.99 20.83
C ALA A 2 -31.45 -35.48 21.04
N THR A 3 -31.79 -34.93 22.20
CA THR A 3 -31.68 -33.48 22.50
C THR A 3 -30.25 -33.02 22.79
N CYS A 4 -29.42 -33.90 23.36
CA CYS A 4 -28.01 -33.63 23.65
C CYS A 4 -27.16 -33.58 22.36
N CYS A 5 -27.50 -34.42 21.38
CA CYS A 5 -26.82 -34.48 20.08
C CYS A 5 -27.07 -33.22 19.23
N ARG A 6 -28.27 -32.63 19.30
CA ARG A 6 -28.60 -31.37 18.61
C ARG A 6 -27.88 -30.15 19.16
N ALA A 7 -27.68 -30.09 20.50
CA ALA A 7 -26.93 -29.01 21.14
C ALA A 7 -25.42 -29.09 20.80
N PHE A 8 -24.85 -30.30 20.75
CA PHE A 8 -23.45 -30.50 20.34
C PHE A 8 -23.18 -30.13 18.88
N VAL A 9 -24.08 -30.50 17.96
CA VAL A 9 -23.97 -30.13 16.53
C VAL A 9 -24.11 -28.61 16.33
N GLY A 10 -25.00 -27.95 17.09
CA GLY A 10 -25.14 -26.50 17.08
C GLY A 10 -23.90 -25.76 17.59
N ILE A 11 -23.28 -26.23 18.68
CA ILE A 11 -22.05 -25.63 19.23
C ILE A 11 -20.86 -25.84 18.28
N LEU A 12 -20.74 -26.99 17.62
CA LEU A 12 -19.67 -27.24 16.64
C LEU A 12 -19.80 -26.34 15.40
N LEU A 13 -21.03 -26.11 14.90
CA LEU A 13 -21.30 -25.22 13.78
C LEU A 13 -21.07 -23.74 14.12
N VAL A 14 -21.37 -23.30 15.35
CA VAL A 14 -21.04 -21.93 15.79
C VAL A 14 -19.53 -21.75 16.01
N SER A 15 -18.81 -22.78 16.45
CA SER A 15 -17.35 -22.74 16.63
C SER A 15 -16.58 -22.60 15.32
N LEU A 16 -17.13 -23.12 14.20
CA LEU A 16 -16.54 -22.97 12.87
C LEU A 16 -16.78 -21.58 12.23
N VAL A 17 -17.69 -20.77 12.78
CA VAL A 17 -18.07 -19.46 12.23
C VAL A 17 -17.30 -18.31 12.92
N VAL A 18 -16.57 -18.57 14.00
CA VAL A 18 -15.76 -17.55 14.70
C VAL A 18 -14.27 -17.65 14.36
N MET A 19 -13.94 -17.88 13.10
CA MET A 19 -12.68 -17.34 12.57
C MET A 19 -12.96 -15.88 12.22
N ASN A 20 -12.82 -15.00 13.21
CA ASN A 20 -12.73 -13.56 12.99
C ASN A 20 -11.49 -13.33 12.12
N SER A 21 -11.67 -13.38 10.80
CA SER A 21 -10.63 -13.14 9.82
C SER A 21 -10.21 -11.67 9.94
N VAL A 22 -9.26 -11.39 10.82
CA VAL A 22 -8.55 -10.11 10.79
C VAL A 22 -7.68 -10.18 9.53
N HIS A 23 -8.15 -9.54 8.46
CA HIS A 23 -7.58 -9.66 7.12
C HIS A 23 -6.22 -8.94 7.04
N ALA A 24 -5.15 -9.66 7.39
CA ALA A 24 -3.79 -9.42 6.93
C ALA A 24 -3.44 -10.44 5.82
N ASP A 25 -2.19 -10.45 5.34
CA ASP A 25 -1.73 -11.54 4.49
C ASP A 25 -1.83 -12.88 5.25
N PRO A 26 -2.23 -14.00 4.59
CA PRO A 26 -2.27 -15.31 5.23
C PRO A 26 -0.89 -15.74 5.72
N GLU A 27 -0.84 -16.44 6.86
CA GLU A 27 0.40 -17.07 7.34
C GLU A 27 0.90 -18.12 6.34
N ALA A 28 2.23 -18.21 6.19
CA ALA A 28 2.85 -19.21 5.35
C ALA A 28 2.64 -20.62 5.95
N LEU A 29 2.31 -21.59 5.11
CA LEU A 29 2.11 -22.99 5.50
C LEU A 29 3.37 -23.85 5.33
N GLN A 30 4.46 -23.25 4.84
CA GLN A 30 5.76 -23.86 4.58
C GLN A 30 6.83 -22.77 4.59
N ASP A 31 8.11 -23.16 4.64
CA ASP A 31 9.25 -22.24 4.76
C ASP A 31 9.29 -21.16 3.67
N PHE A 32 8.97 -21.53 2.42
CA PHE A 32 8.90 -20.59 1.30
C PHE A 32 7.92 -21.06 0.22
N CYS A 33 7.40 -20.10 -0.55
CA CYS A 33 6.51 -20.36 -1.67
C CYS A 33 6.79 -19.36 -2.79
N VAL A 34 7.92 -19.53 -3.49
CA VAL A 34 8.37 -18.59 -4.53
C VAL A 34 7.28 -18.39 -5.58
N ALA A 35 6.84 -17.15 -5.81
CA ALA A 35 5.79 -16.87 -6.80
C ALA A 35 6.20 -17.30 -8.21
N ASP A 36 5.34 -18.09 -8.85
CA ASP A 36 5.41 -18.30 -10.29
C ASP A 36 4.86 -17.06 -11.00
N THR A 37 5.78 -16.23 -11.49
CA THR A 37 5.47 -14.98 -12.18
C THR A 37 4.98 -15.18 -13.62
N LYS A 38 5.06 -16.41 -14.15
CA LYS A 38 4.64 -16.78 -15.50
C LYS A 38 3.30 -17.51 -15.54
N SER A 39 2.82 -17.98 -14.39
CA SER A 39 1.53 -18.67 -14.30
C SER A 39 0.37 -17.80 -14.78
N THR A 40 -0.55 -18.42 -15.51
CA THR A 40 -1.84 -17.81 -15.92
C THR A 40 -2.95 -18.08 -14.89
N ILE A 41 -2.69 -18.89 -13.88
CA ILE A 41 -3.66 -19.21 -12.82
C ILE A 41 -3.81 -17.98 -11.90
N PHE A 42 -5.06 -17.58 -11.67
CA PHE A 42 -5.40 -16.49 -10.75
C PHE A 42 -5.96 -17.04 -9.45
N MET A 43 -5.32 -16.70 -8.34
CA MET A 43 -5.72 -17.09 -6.98
C MET A 43 -5.38 -15.98 -5.99
N ASN A 44 -5.84 -16.09 -4.74
CA ASN A 44 -5.39 -15.17 -3.69
C ASN A 44 -3.88 -15.33 -3.47
N GLY A 45 -3.12 -14.26 -3.68
CA GLY A 45 -1.65 -14.31 -3.75
C GLY A 45 -1.14 -14.67 -5.15
N ARG A 46 -0.25 -15.66 -5.23
CA ARG A 46 0.31 -16.20 -6.48
C ARG A 46 0.50 -17.72 -6.35
N PRO A 47 0.31 -18.49 -7.43
CA PRO A 47 0.80 -19.87 -7.50
C PRO A 47 2.30 -19.91 -7.22
N CYS A 48 2.78 -21.01 -6.65
CA CYS A 48 4.20 -21.17 -6.33
C CYS A 48 4.90 -22.06 -7.34
N LEU A 49 6.17 -21.78 -7.59
CA LEU A 49 7.06 -22.69 -8.30
C LEU A 49 7.22 -24.00 -7.53
N ASN A 50 7.64 -25.06 -8.22
CA ASN A 50 8.10 -26.28 -7.57
C ASN A 50 9.27 -25.91 -6.63
N PRO A 51 9.26 -26.30 -5.34
CA PRO A 51 10.36 -25.98 -4.42
C PRO A 51 11.74 -26.44 -4.89
N MET A 52 11.81 -27.50 -5.71
CA MET A 52 13.06 -28.00 -6.31
C MET A 52 13.65 -27.07 -7.37
N GLU A 53 12.87 -26.11 -7.88
CA GLU A 53 13.30 -25.10 -8.86
C GLU A 53 13.70 -23.78 -8.17
N ALA A 54 13.68 -23.71 -6.84
CA ALA A 54 13.96 -22.49 -6.11
C ALA A 54 15.46 -22.09 -6.16
N SER A 55 15.73 -20.98 -6.83
CA SER A 55 16.96 -20.17 -6.90
C SER A 55 17.32 -19.30 -5.65
N PRO A 56 18.58 -19.09 -5.19
CA PRO A 56 18.90 -17.92 -4.37
C PRO A 56 18.50 -16.58 -5.01
N GLU A 57 18.52 -16.48 -6.34
CA GLU A 57 18.10 -15.30 -7.10
C GLU A 57 16.62 -14.96 -6.91
N HIS A 58 15.77 -15.92 -6.52
CA HIS A 58 14.36 -15.65 -6.23
C HIS A 58 14.16 -14.86 -4.94
N PHE A 59 15.14 -14.87 -4.04
CA PHE A 59 15.08 -14.26 -2.71
C PHE A 59 15.79 -12.90 -2.64
N ILE A 60 16.30 -12.39 -3.76
CA ILE A 60 16.96 -11.09 -3.81
C ILE A 60 16.38 -10.21 -4.92
N THR A 61 16.49 -8.90 -4.75
CA THR A 61 16.20 -7.95 -5.83
C THR A 61 17.14 -6.77 -5.77
N SER A 62 17.46 -6.22 -6.95
CA SER A 62 18.24 -4.98 -7.07
C SER A 62 17.35 -3.76 -7.36
N ALA A 63 16.03 -3.92 -7.34
CA ALA A 63 15.06 -2.88 -7.70
C ALA A 63 15.22 -1.60 -6.87
N LEU A 64 15.61 -1.72 -5.60
CA LEU A 64 15.75 -0.57 -4.68
C LEU A 64 17.18 0.03 -4.66
N ARG A 65 18.12 -0.51 -5.44
CA ARG A 65 19.55 -0.15 -5.37
C ARG A 65 19.82 1.29 -5.82
N LYS A 66 19.12 1.77 -6.84
CA LYS A 66 19.35 3.07 -7.47
C LYS A 66 18.20 4.04 -7.21
N PRO A 67 18.47 5.36 -7.20
CA PRO A 67 17.41 6.37 -7.15
C PRO A 67 16.43 6.23 -8.31
N GLY A 68 15.15 6.48 -8.03
CA GLY A 68 14.13 6.59 -9.07
C GLY A 68 14.24 7.87 -9.90
N ASN A 69 13.60 7.90 -11.06
CA ASN A 69 13.57 9.08 -11.93
C ASN A 69 12.55 10.12 -11.43
N LEU A 70 13.04 11.19 -10.79
CA LEU A 70 12.21 12.26 -10.23
C LEU A 70 11.52 13.14 -11.27
N SER A 71 12.03 13.17 -12.51
CA SER A 71 11.44 13.94 -13.61
C SER A 71 10.31 13.21 -14.33
N ALA A 72 10.12 11.91 -14.07
CA ALA A 72 9.05 11.12 -14.68
C ALA A 72 7.65 11.42 -14.09
N ASN A 73 7.61 12.11 -12.95
CA ASN A 73 6.38 12.48 -12.24
C ASN A 73 6.40 13.99 -11.98
N PRO A 74 5.38 14.76 -12.41
CA PRO A 74 5.34 16.21 -12.20
C PRO A 74 5.36 16.62 -10.73
N LEU A 75 4.99 15.72 -9.80
CA LEU A 75 5.07 15.96 -8.36
C LEU A 75 6.48 15.78 -7.77
N GLY A 76 7.48 15.39 -8.59
CA GLY A 76 8.89 15.38 -8.20
C GLY A 76 9.30 14.26 -7.25
N PHE A 77 8.57 13.14 -7.22
CA PHE A 77 8.89 11.97 -6.42
C PHE A 77 8.90 10.68 -7.24
N SER A 78 9.62 9.67 -6.76
CA SER A 78 9.62 8.31 -7.30
C SER A 78 9.50 7.30 -6.17
N VAL A 79 8.66 6.28 -6.36
CA VAL A 79 8.46 5.19 -5.41
C VAL A 79 8.65 3.86 -6.15
N ILE A 80 9.50 2.99 -5.61
CA ILE A 80 9.71 1.63 -6.10
C ILE A 80 9.38 0.70 -4.94
N VAL A 81 8.41 -0.20 -5.10
CA VAL A 81 8.01 -1.17 -4.07
C VAL A 81 8.35 -2.58 -4.54
N THR A 82 8.84 -3.41 -3.62
CA THR A 82 9.05 -4.83 -3.86
C THR A 82 7.73 -5.57 -3.70
N THR A 83 7.45 -6.48 -4.62
CA THR A 83 6.26 -7.35 -4.57
C THR A 83 6.69 -8.72 -5.08
N PRO A 84 5.85 -9.76 -4.94
CA PRO A 84 6.10 -11.05 -5.58
C PRO A 84 6.37 -10.99 -7.10
N ALA A 85 6.06 -9.87 -7.78
CA ALA A 85 6.38 -9.71 -9.20
C ALA A 85 7.86 -9.40 -9.47
N ASN A 86 8.56 -8.69 -8.58
CA ASN A 86 9.96 -8.26 -8.76
C ASN A 86 10.92 -8.79 -7.67
N MET A 87 10.37 -9.51 -6.69
CA MET A 87 11.07 -10.28 -5.66
C MET A 87 10.19 -11.50 -5.31
N PRO A 88 10.19 -12.55 -6.16
CA PRO A 88 9.24 -13.67 -6.06
C PRO A 88 9.22 -14.41 -4.72
N GLY A 89 10.35 -14.42 -4.00
CA GLY A 89 10.46 -15.00 -2.66
C GLY A 89 9.61 -14.33 -1.58
N LEU A 90 9.03 -13.14 -1.81
CA LEU A 90 8.12 -12.48 -0.87
C LEU A 90 6.76 -13.15 -0.73
N ASN A 91 6.37 -14.00 -1.68
CA ASN A 91 5.04 -14.59 -1.70
C ASN A 91 4.81 -15.46 -0.45
N THR A 92 3.63 -15.30 0.16
CA THR A 92 3.19 -15.88 1.44
C THR A 92 3.85 -15.33 2.70
N LEU A 93 4.83 -14.43 2.59
CA LEU A 93 5.61 -13.97 3.75
C LEU A 93 5.11 -12.68 4.39
N GLY A 94 4.06 -12.06 3.86
CA GLY A 94 3.43 -10.90 4.48
C GLY A 94 4.31 -9.65 4.56
N LEU A 95 5.30 -9.52 3.68
CA LEU A 95 6.27 -8.42 3.73
C LEU A 95 6.53 -7.81 2.34
N SER A 96 6.75 -6.50 2.32
CA SER A 96 7.34 -5.79 1.19
C SER A 96 8.15 -4.60 1.68
N MET A 97 9.02 -4.08 0.82
CA MET A 97 9.84 -2.90 1.08
C MET A 97 9.71 -1.91 -0.05
N GLY A 98 9.94 -0.64 0.23
CA GLY A 98 9.98 0.39 -0.81
C GLY A 98 11.20 1.30 -0.69
N ARG A 99 11.54 1.91 -1.80
CA ARG A 99 12.44 3.05 -1.89
C ARG A 99 11.65 4.25 -2.35
N ILE A 100 11.80 5.36 -1.64
CA ILE A 100 11.18 6.63 -1.97
C ILE A 100 12.28 7.67 -2.15
N ASP A 101 12.34 8.28 -3.33
CA ASP A 101 13.18 9.45 -3.61
C ASP A 101 12.28 10.66 -3.88
N MET A 102 12.61 11.81 -3.29
CA MET A 102 11.78 13.02 -3.34
C MET A 102 12.64 14.26 -3.59
N ALA A 103 12.39 15.00 -4.67
CA ALA A 103 13.05 16.29 -4.94
C ALA A 103 12.73 17.33 -3.85
N PRO A 104 13.56 18.37 -3.65
CA PRO A 104 13.22 19.47 -2.75
C PRO A 104 11.84 20.07 -3.08
N GLY A 105 10.98 20.25 -2.07
CA GLY A 105 9.64 20.81 -2.25
C GLY A 105 8.59 19.84 -2.81
N SER A 106 8.97 18.62 -3.21
CA SER A 106 8.02 17.59 -3.67
C SER A 106 7.12 17.08 -2.54
N ALA A 107 5.97 16.51 -2.93
CA ALA A 107 5.07 15.82 -2.03
C ALA A 107 4.51 14.56 -2.67
N ILE A 108 4.48 13.47 -1.90
CA ILE A 108 3.59 12.35 -2.18
C ILE A 108 2.21 12.77 -1.66
N PRO A 109 1.20 12.89 -2.54
CA PRO A 109 -0.12 13.39 -2.16
C PRO A 109 -0.80 12.44 -1.16
N PRO A 110 -1.90 12.88 -0.51
CA PRO A 110 -2.70 12.02 0.35
C PRO A 110 -3.05 10.69 -0.34
N HIS A 111 -2.66 9.59 0.30
CA HIS A 111 -2.88 8.24 -0.20
C HIS A 111 -3.10 7.25 0.96
N ILE A 112 -3.55 6.04 0.61
CA ILE A 112 -3.75 4.93 1.55
C ILE A 112 -3.10 3.65 1.04
N HIS A 113 -2.72 2.79 1.99
CA HIS A 113 -2.36 1.39 1.77
C HIS A 113 -3.48 0.50 2.33
N PRO A 114 -4.37 -0.05 1.49
CA PRO A 114 -5.56 -0.77 1.98
C PRO A 114 -5.23 -2.12 2.62
N ARG A 115 -4.05 -2.69 2.34
CA ARG A 115 -3.72 -4.06 2.78
C ARG A 115 -2.59 -4.15 3.79
N GLY A 116 -1.78 -3.10 3.99
CA GLY A 116 -0.70 -3.09 4.97
C GLY A 116 -0.55 -1.74 5.66
N SER A 117 -0.06 -1.76 6.89
CA SER A 117 0.58 -0.61 7.54
C SER A 117 1.94 -0.38 6.87
N GLU A 118 2.42 0.86 6.91
CA GLU A 118 3.72 1.24 6.39
C GLU A 118 4.57 1.84 7.51
N THR A 119 5.84 1.49 7.57
CA THR A 119 6.83 2.28 8.31
C THR A 119 7.88 2.81 7.34
N ILE A 120 8.36 4.03 7.57
CA ILE A 120 9.49 4.60 6.82
C ILE A 120 10.68 4.82 7.74
N PHE A 121 11.88 4.65 7.19
CA PHE A 121 13.15 5.06 7.78
C PHE A 121 13.80 6.10 6.86
N VAL A 122 14.14 7.27 7.40
CA VAL A 122 14.78 8.32 6.61
C VAL A 122 16.27 8.05 6.52
N VAL A 123 16.75 7.79 5.30
CA VAL A 123 18.19 7.57 5.04
C VAL A 123 18.91 8.90 4.84
N ARG A 124 18.28 9.83 4.12
CA ARG A 124 18.87 11.13 3.77
C ARG A 124 17.79 12.19 3.56
N GLY A 125 18.09 13.43 3.92
CA GLY A 125 17.18 14.58 3.74
C GLY A 125 16.28 14.79 4.95
N ALA A 126 15.21 15.55 4.74
CA ALA A 126 14.22 15.87 5.78
C ALA A 126 12.82 15.88 5.19
N LEU A 127 11.87 15.25 5.88
CA LEU A 127 10.49 15.16 5.46
C LEU A 127 9.56 15.76 6.51
N ASN A 128 8.46 16.37 6.10
CA ASN A 128 7.28 16.52 6.92
C ASN A 128 6.30 15.41 6.51
N VAL A 129 5.88 14.57 7.45
CA VAL A 129 4.97 13.46 7.19
C VAL A 129 3.79 13.50 8.13
N GLY A 130 2.70 12.84 7.77
CA GLY A 130 1.61 12.61 8.72
C GLY A 130 0.49 11.75 8.18
N PHE A 131 -0.33 11.23 9.10
CA PHE A 131 -1.57 10.52 8.80
C PHE A 131 -2.75 11.15 9.53
N VAL A 132 -3.96 10.88 9.02
CA VAL A 132 -5.22 11.30 9.62
C VAL A 132 -5.95 10.07 10.16
N ASP A 133 -6.34 10.12 11.42
CA ASP A 133 -7.12 9.05 12.05
C ASP A 133 -8.62 9.14 11.73
N THR A 134 -9.41 8.19 12.24
CA THR A 134 -10.86 8.14 12.02
C THR A 134 -11.65 9.23 12.75
N SER A 135 -11.01 10.00 13.65
CA SER A 135 -11.57 11.20 14.27
C SER A 135 -11.26 12.48 13.47
N ASN A 136 -10.64 12.34 12.29
CA ASN A 136 -10.12 13.42 11.46
C ASN A 136 -8.98 14.21 12.14
N ARG A 137 -8.25 13.60 13.08
CA ARG A 137 -7.09 14.21 13.72
C ARG A 137 -5.82 13.91 12.92
N LEU A 138 -5.08 14.96 12.61
CA LEU A 138 -3.74 14.86 12.01
C LEU A 138 -2.70 14.51 13.07
N PHE A 139 -1.91 13.47 12.80
CA PHE A 139 -0.67 13.15 13.48
C PHE A 139 0.49 13.39 12.50
N SER A 140 1.31 14.40 12.76
CA SER A 140 2.41 14.77 11.86
C SER A 140 3.70 15.04 12.62
N HIS A 141 4.83 14.86 11.93
CA HIS A 141 6.15 15.19 12.46
C HIS A 141 7.13 15.54 11.33
N LYS A 142 8.13 16.34 11.66
CA LYS A 142 9.32 16.54 10.82
C LYS A 142 10.34 15.45 11.12
N LEU A 143 10.73 14.70 10.11
CA LEU A 143 11.73 13.64 10.20
C LEU A 143 13.03 14.10 9.56
N VAL A 144 14.15 13.72 10.15
CA VAL A 144 15.50 13.83 9.59
C VAL A 144 16.14 12.45 9.46
N ALA A 145 17.32 12.36 8.86
CA ALA A 145 18.01 11.08 8.69
C ALA A 145 18.17 10.34 10.04
N GLY A 146 17.80 9.06 10.06
CA GLY A 146 17.77 8.21 11.26
C GLY A 146 16.37 8.06 11.88
N ASP A 147 15.44 8.96 11.59
CA ASP A 147 14.09 8.89 12.15
C ASP A 147 13.22 7.83 11.47
N VAL A 148 12.28 7.29 12.24
CA VAL A 148 11.26 6.32 11.81
C VAL A 148 9.87 6.88 12.06
N PHE A 149 8.93 6.60 11.16
CA PHE A 149 7.52 6.96 11.34
C PHE A 149 6.61 5.84 10.82
N ILE A 150 5.51 5.58 11.54
CA ILE A 150 4.53 4.53 11.24
C ILE A 150 3.21 5.15 10.73
N PHE A 151 2.69 4.58 9.66
CA PHE A 151 1.39 4.87 9.08
C PHE A 151 0.47 3.66 9.29
N PRO A 152 -0.60 3.78 10.10
CA PRO A 152 -1.53 2.68 10.30
C PRO A 152 -2.24 2.27 9.00
N LYS A 153 -2.44 0.96 8.80
CA LYS A 153 -3.16 0.39 7.66
C LYS A 153 -4.46 1.14 7.35
N GLY A 154 -4.64 1.51 6.08
CA GLY A 154 -5.87 2.15 5.60
C GLY A 154 -6.05 3.63 5.99
N THR A 155 -5.12 4.24 6.72
CA THR A 155 -5.19 5.68 7.04
C THR A 155 -4.66 6.55 5.91
N VAL A 156 -5.31 7.69 5.67
CA VAL A 156 -4.83 8.70 4.71
C VAL A 156 -3.58 9.34 5.26
N HIS A 157 -2.48 9.28 4.50
CA HIS A 157 -1.21 9.86 4.88
C HIS A 157 -0.49 10.51 3.70
N TYR A 158 0.53 11.33 4.01
CA TYR A 158 1.33 12.07 3.03
C TYR A 158 2.78 12.18 3.47
N LEU A 159 3.66 12.44 2.51
CA LEU A 159 5.05 12.78 2.72
C LEU A 159 5.37 14.06 1.94
N GLN A 160 6.10 14.98 2.54
CA GLN A 160 6.57 16.20 1.89
C GLN A 160 8.05 16.40 2.15
N ASN A 161 8.85 16.59 1.11
CA ASN A 161 10.25 16.95 1.28
C ASN A 161 10.36 18.47 1.54
N THR A 162 10.49 18.82 2.81
CA THR A 162 10.69 20.21 3.26
C THR A 162 12.16 20.63 3.29
N GLY A 163 13.08 19.72 2.95
CA GLY A 163 14.51 19.98 2.90
C GLY A 163 14.95 20.67 1.62
N LYS A 164 16.22 21.10 1.60
CA LYS A 164 16.88 21.73 0.43
C LYS A 164 17.58 20.73 -0.49
N ILE A 165 17.61 19.45 -0.12
CA ILE A 165 18.22 18.37 -0.88
C ILE A 165 17.19 17.30 -1.19
N THR A 166 17.46 16.45 -2.18
CA THR A 166 16.64 15.26 -2.43
C THR A 166 16.59 14.39 -1.18
N ALA A 167 15.40 14.01 -0.73
CA ALA A 167 15.23 13.06 0.35
C ALA A 167 15.21 11.61 -0.19
N PHE A 168 15.72 10.68 0.61
CA PHE A 168 15.68 9.25 0.34
C PHE A 168 15.22 8.53 1.60
N THR A 169 14.15 7.75 1.49
CA THR A 169 13.65 6.88 2.56
C THR A 169 13.48 5.45 2.09
N VAL A 170 13.52 4.53 3.05
CA VAL A 170 13.16 3.13 2.85
C VAL A 170 11.86 2.89 3.59
N SER A 171 10.87 2.31 2.91
CA SER A 171 9.63 1.87 3.53
C SER A 171 9.60 0.36 3.72
N ALA A 172 8.82 -0.10 4.69
CA ALA A 172 8.49 -1.50 4.90
C ALA A 172 7.00 -1.65 5.21
N PHE A 173 6.39 -2.72 4.72
CA PHE A 173 4.97 -3.00 4.88
C PHE A 173 4.75 -4.41 5.41
N ASN A 174 3.71 -4.59 6.23
CA ASN A 174 3.27 -5.91 6.68
C ASN A 174 2.26 -6.56 5.70
N SER A 175 2.56 -6.47 4.41
CA SER A 175 1.88 -7.20 3.34
C SER A 175 2.83 -7.36 2.15
N GLN A 176 2.76 -8.50 1.45
CA GLN A 176 3.44 -8.74 0.17
C GLN A 176 2.91 -7.85 -0.95
N ASN A 177 1.71 -7.28 -0.77
CA ASN A 177 1.07 -6.37 -1.69
C ASN A 177 0.22 -5.34 -0.93
N PRO A 178 0.82 -4.27 -0.39
CA PRO A 178 0.09 -3.26 0.39
C PRO A 178 -0.98 -2.54 -0.44
N GLY A 179 -0.74 -2.40 -1.76
CA GLY A 179 -1.54 -1.59 -2.67
C GLY A 179 -1.43 -0.11 -2.36
N THR A 180 -1.76 0.75 -3.33
CA THR A 180 -1.79 2.20 -3.11
C THR A 180 -3.01 2.78 -3.77
N VAL A 181 -3.74 3.63 -3.03
CA VAL A 181 -4.81 4.46 -3.59
C VAL A 181 -4.46 5.91 -3.31
N ILE A 182 -4.11 6.65 -4.36
CA ILE A 182 -3.92 8.10 -4.29
C ILE A 182 -5.31 8.74 -4.26
N VAL A 183 -5.63 9.43 -3.16
CA VAL A 183 -7.00 9.91 -2.89
C VAL A 183 -7.51 10.84 -3.99
N SER A 184 -6.68 11.77 -4.45
CA SER A 184 -7.05 12.71 -5.52
C SER A 184 -7.33 11.99 -6.84
N MET A 185 -6.46 11.07 -7.27
CA MET A 185 -6.64 10.30 -8.50
C MET A 185 -7.87 9.39 -8.43
N ALA A 186 -8.05 8.68 -7.32
CA ALA A 186 -9.21 7.79 -7.13
C ALA A 186 -10.53 8.56 -7.10
N THR A 187 -10.52 9.80 -6.62
CA THR A 187 -11.72 10.64 -6.51
C THR A 187 -12.05 11.32 -7.84
N PHE A 188 -11.07 11.94 -8.49
CA PHE A 188 -11.32 12.81 -9.65
C PHE A 188 -10.94 12.19 -11.00
N ALA A 189 -10.11 11.16 -11.03
CA ALA A 189 -9.57 10.56 -12.27
C ALA A 189 -9.82 9.04 -12.38
N SER A 190 -10.80 8.50 -11.65
CA SER A 190 -11.17 7.08 -11.77
C SER A 190 -11.79 6.77 -13.14
N THR A 191 -11.67 5.51 -13.58
CA THR A 191 -12.34 4.99 -14.78
C THR A 191 -13.08 3.69 -14.44
N PRO A 192 -14.42 3.64 -14.57
CA PRO A 192 -15.32 4.75 -14.89
C PRO A 192 -15.29 5.85 -13.81
N ALA A 193 -15.66 7.06 -14.21
CA ALA A 193 -15.63 8.24 -13.34
C ALA A 193 -16.76 8.19 -12.29
N ILE A 194 -16.47 8.66 -11.08
CA ILE A 194 -17.52 8.90 -10.06
C ILE A 194 -18.51 9.94 -10.60
N PRO A 195 -19.84 9.83 -10.39
CA PRO A 195 -20.78 10.83 -10.88
C PRO A 195 -20.48 12.24 -10.38
N TYR A 196 -20.67 13.25 -11.24
CA TYR A 196 -20.38 14.66 -10.92
C TYR A 196 -21.14 15.14 -9.69
N GLU A 197 -22.38 14.70 -9.55
CA GLU A 197 -23.31 15.08 -8.47
C GLU A 197 -22.85 14.53 -7.12
N VAL A 198 -22.27 13.32 -7.10
CA VAL A 198 -21.70 12.71 -5.88
C VAL A 198 -20.53 13.56 -5.40
N LEU A 199 -19.61 13.95 -6.29
CA LEU A 199 -18.45 14.76 -5.93
C LEU A 199 -18.83 16.20 -5.58
N SER A 200 -19.77 16.81 -6.33
CA SER A 200 -20.30 18.14 -6.03
C SER A 200 -20.89 18.18 -4.62
N LYS A 201 -21.68 17.17 -4.24
CA LYS A 201 -22.24 17.07 -2.89
C LYS A 201 -21.19 16.79 -1.82
N ALA A 202 -20.24 15.88 -2.09
CA ALA A 202 -19.20 15.48 -1.13
C ALA A 202 -18.20 16.62 -0.82
N PHE A 203 -17.85 17.42 -1.82
CA PHE A 203 -16.87 18.50 -1.70
C PHE A 203 -17.51 19.88 -1.48
N ALA A 204 -18.85 19.97 -1.46
CA ALA A 204 -19.61 21.22 -1.35
C ALA A 204 -19.22 22.27 -2.41
N ILE A 205 -19.03 21.81 -3.65
CA ILE A 205 -18.66 22.61 -4.82
C ILE A 205 -19.65 22.38 -5.96
N SER A 206 -19.66 23.26 -6.95
CA SER A 206 -20.45 23.09 -8.17
C SER A 206 -19.94 21.94 -9.06
N VAL A 207 -20.82 21.41 -9.92
CA VAL A 207 -20.42 20.43 -10.93
C VAL A 207 -19.39 20.99 -11.91
N GLN A 208 -19.41 22.31 -12.14
CA GLN A 208 -18.41 23.01 -12.95
C GLN A 208 -17.03 22.96 -12.29
N GLU A 209 -16.94 23.20 -10.99
CA GLU A 209 -15.68 23.08 -10.24
C GLU A 209 -15.15 21.64 -10.26
N VAL A 210 -16.03 20.64 -10.13
CA VAL A 210 -15.62 19.23 -10.30
C VAL A 210 -15.01 19.00 -11.68
N SER A 211 -15.63 19.50 -12.75
CA SER A 211 -15.08 19.42 -14.11
C SER A 211 -13.72 20.12 -14.24
N GLN A 212 -13.54 21.28 -13.62
CA GLN A 212 -12.23 21.96 -13.62
C GLN A 212 -11.15 21.14 -12.92
N ILE A 213 -11.46 20.53 -11.76
CA ILE A 213 -10.52 19.66 -11.06
C ILE A 213 -10.15 18.46 -11.95
N ARG A 214 -11.12 17.84 -12.64
CA ARG A 214 -10.84 16.71 -13.56
C ARG A 214 -9.88 17.07 -14.68
N LYS A 215 -10.01 18.27 -15.25
CA LYS A 215 -9.09 18.75 -16.28
C LYS A 215 -7.65 18.85 -15.78
N SER A 216 -7.44 19.19 -14.50
CA SER A 216 -6.10 19.18 -13.89
C SER A 216 -5.47 17.79 -13.83
N PHE A 217 -6.27 16.72 -13.91
CA PHE A 217 -5.81 15.33 -13.97
C PHE A 217 -5.88 14.71 -15.38
N GLY A 218 -6.12 15.52 -16.42
CA GLY A 218 -6.22 15.05 -17.80
C GLY A 218 -7.56 14.38 -18.16
N GLY A 219 -8.57 14.48 -17.29
CA GLY A 219 -9.93 14.03 -17.56
C GLY A 219 -10.74 15.06 -18.36
N ASN A 220 -11.79 14.58 -19.04
CA ASN A 220 -12.81 15.41 -19.71
C ASN A 220 -13.93 15.83 -18.76
#